data_AF-A0A6B3H865-F1
#
_entry.id   AF-A0A6B3H865-F1
#
_cell.length_a   1.000
_cell.length_b   1.000
_cell.length_c   1.000
_cell.angle_alpha   90.00
_cell.angle_beta   90.00
_cell.angle_gamma   90.00
#
_symmetry.space_group_name_H-M   'P 1'
#
loop_
_entity.id
_entity.type
_entity.pdbx_description
1 polymer ?
#
loop_
_entity_poly.entity_id
_entity_poly.type
_entity_poly.pdbx_seq_one_letter_code
_entity_poly.pdbx_strand_id
1 'polypeptide(L)'
;DHLFCLLTMNHHPLHMDSNYAESTTDFGKNVVVGNYIYSLLLGMSVPDVSGKAIANLEVESLKHIAPTFHGDTIYGETTVLDKTPSKSKNDRGIVYVETRGYKQDGTVVCVFRRKVMVPT
;
A
#
# COMPACT_ATOMS: atom_id res chain seq x y z
N ASP A 1 -9.07 2.05 -16.31
CA ASP A 1 -9.46 1.50 -15.00
C ASP A 1 -8.74 0.20 -14.64
N HIS A 2 -8.48 -0.72 -15.57
CA HIS A 2 -7.91 -2.06 -15.23
C HIS A 2 -6.41 -2.27 -15.51
N LEU A 3 -5.63 -1.21 -15.77
CA LEU A 3 -4.22 -1.33 -16.18
C LEU A 3 -3.37 -2.16 -15.20
N PHE A 4 -3.52 -1.93 -13.89
CA PHE A 4 -2.75 -2.69 -12.89
C PHE A 4 -3.06 -4.19 -12.97
N CYS A 5 -4.34 -4.57 -13.14
CA CYS A 5 -4.74 -5.96 -13.31
C CYS A 5 -4.04 -6.61 -14.51
N LEU A 6 -3.99 -5.90 -15.66
CA LEU A 6 -3.36 -6.40 -16.87
C LEU A 6 -1.83 -6.51 -16.73
N LEU A 7 -1.20 -5.50 -16.12
CA LEU A 7 0.25 -5.50 -15.87
C LEU A 7 0.69 -6.63 -14.94
N THR A 8 -0.12 -6.95 -13.93
CA THR A 8 0.20 -8.01 -12.96
C THR A 8 -0.45 -9.35 -13.27
N MET A 9 -1.12 -9.49 -14.43
CA MET A 9 -1.90 -10.68 -14.82
C MET A 9 -2.94 -11.11 -13.77
N ASN A 10 -3.51 -10.16 -13.03
CA ASN A 10 -4.59 -10.43 -12.10
C ASN A 10 -5.93 -10.41 -12.85
N HIS A 11 -6.34 -11.59 -13.33
CA HIS A 11 -7.56 -11.75 -14.13
C HIS A 11 -8.84 -11.99 -13.32
N HIS A 12 -8.83 -11.75 -12.00
CA HIS A 12 -10.00 -12.02 -11.18
C HIS A 12 -11.20 -11.12 -11.57
N PRO A 13 -12.38 -11.67 -11.88
CA PRO A 13 -13.50 -10.92 -12.48
C PRO A 13 -14.04 -9.81 -11.57
N LEU A 14 -13.94 -9.98 -10.23
CA LEU A 14 -14.22 -8.93 -9.24
C LEU A 14 -13.63 -7.56 -9.60
N HIS A 15 -12.45 -7.53 -10.22
CA HIS A 15 -11.72 -6.31 -10.52
C HIS A 15 -11.94 -5.75 -11.93
N MET A 16 -12.56 -6.50 -12.83
CA MET A 16 -12.58 -6.18 -14.27
C MET A 16 -13.94 -6.36 -14.96
N ASP A 17 -14.84 -7.17 -14.42
CA ASP A 17 -16.14 -7.46 -15.02
C ASP A 17 -17.25 -6.83 -14.19
N SER A 18 -17.90 -5.80 -14.73
CA SER A 18 -19.01 -5.10 -14.05
C SER A 18 -20.26 -5.97 -13.92
N ASN A 19 -20.56 -6.82 -14.91
CA ASN A 19 -21.70 -7.73 -14.83
C ASN A 19 -21.48 -8.78 -13.73
N TYR A 20 -20.26 -9.32 -13.61
CA TYR A 20 -19.91 -10.19 -12.49
C TYR A 20 -20.05 -9.45 -11.15
N ALA A 21 -19.52 -8.23 -11.04
CA ALA A 21 -19.58 -7.45 -9.81
C ALA A 21 -21.02 -7.14 -9.37
N GLU A 22 -21.90 -6.76 -10.31
CA GLU A 22 -23.31 -6.46 -10.06
C GLU A 22 -24.12 -7.69 -9.66
N SER A 23 -23.87 -8.84 -10.29
CA SER A 23 -24.70 -10.04 -10.12
C SER A 23 -24.25 -11.00 -9.02
N THR A 24 -22.97 -10.94 -8.60
CA THR A 24 -22.38 -11.96 -7.71
C THR A 24 -21.69 -11.43 -6.47
N THR A 25 -21.55 -10.11 -6.32
CA THR A 25 -20.81 -9.51 -5.20
C THR A 25 -21.70 -8.57 -4.40
N ASP A 26 -21.51 -8.54 -3.08
CA ASP A 26 -22.28 -7.65 -2.18
C ASP A 26 -22.03 -6.16 -2.44
N PHE A 27 -20.98 -5.83 -3.18
CA PHE A 27 -20.61 -4.44 -3.48
C PHE A 27 -21.39 -3.87 -4.67
N GLY A 28 -21.84 -4.70 -5.61
CA GLY A 28 -22.50 -4.28 -6.83
C GLY A 28 -21.64 -3.47 -7.81
N LYS A 29 -20.31 -3.42 -7.59
CA LYS A 29 -19.35 -2.67 -8.41
C LYS A 29 -17.95 -3.25 -8.31
N ASN A 30 -17.13 -3.07 -9.33
CA ASN A 30 -15.76 -3.56 -9.36
C ASN A 30 -14.94 -3.00 -8.20
N VAL A 31 -14.38 -3.90 -7.39
CA VAL A 31 -13.46 -3.53 -6.31
C VAL A 31 -12.09 -3.28 -6.93
N VAL A 32 -11.43 -2.19 -6.56
CA VAL A 32 -10.05 -1.92 -6.96
C VAL A 32 -9.11 -2.90 -6.24
N VAL A 33 -8.15 -3.47 -6.97
CA VAL A 33 -7.21 -4.47 -6.44
C VAL A 33 -6.48 -3.94 -5.21
N GLY A 34 -6.54 -4.66 -4.09
CA GLY A 34 -5.87 -4.25 -2.84
C GLY A 34 -4.35 -4.03 -3.00
N ASN A 35 -3.68 -4.86 -3.80
CA ASN A 35 -2.25 -4.71 -4.10
C ASN A 35 -1.92 -3.40 -4.87
N TYR A 36 -2.86 -2.89 -5.66
CA TYR A 36 -2.69 -1.59 -6.30
C TYR A 36 -2.73 -0.48 -5.24
N ILE A 37 -3.70 -0.52 -4.32
CA ILE A 37 -3.80 0.45 -3.21
C ILE A 37 -2.54 0.43 -2.33
N TYR A 38 -2.04 -0.77 -2.00
CA TYR A 38 -0.75 -0.92 -1.32
C TYR A 38 0.39 -0.27 -2.12
N SER A 39 0.53 -0.60 -3.40
CA SER A 39 1.61 -0.07 -4.25
C SER A 39 1.55 1.44 -4.40
N LEU A 40 0.33 2.00 -4.51
CA LEU A 40 0.09 3.43 -4.57
C LEU A 40 0.54 4.13 -3.29
N LEU A 41 0.08 3.65 -2.12
CA LEU A 41 0.46 4.22 -0.81
C LEU A 41 1.95 4.06 -0.53
N LEU A 42 2.55 2.92 -0.91
CA LEU A 42 3.99 2.72 -0.82
C LEU A 42 4.71 3.79 -1.65
N GLY A 43 4.32 3.97 -2.92
CA GLY A 43 4.86 4.98 -3.82
C GLY A 43 4.73 6.40 -3.27
N MET A 44 3.55 6.76 -2.75
CA MET A 44 3.31 8.06 -2.10
C MET A 44 4.23 8.29 -0.89
N SER A 45 4.55 7.24 -0.13
CA SER A 45 5.46 7.35 1.02
C SER A 45 6.94 7.46 0.65
N VAL A 46 7.31 7.20 -0.61
CA VAL A 46 8.73 7.12 -1.01
C VAL A 46 9.48 8.43 -0.76
N PRO A 47 9.01 9.61 -1.19
CA PRO A 47 9.75 10.85 -1.02
C PRO A 47 10.15 11.14 0.43
N ASP A 48 9.25 10.85 1.38
CA ASP A 48 9.44 11.18 2.80
C ASP A 48 10.18 10.09 3.58
N VAL A 49 9.98 8.83 3.23
CA VAL A 49 10.46 7.69 4.04
C VAL A 49 11.67 7.02 3.43
N SER A 50 11.65 6.78 2.11
CA SER A 50 12.60 5.89 1.45
C SER A 50 13.27 6.48 0.22
N GLY A 51 13.19 7.80 0.00
CA GLY A 51 13.82 8.47 -1.13
C GLY A 51 15.35 8.35 -1.13
N LYS A 52 15.94 8.17 0.05
CA LYS A 52 17.38 7.86 0.25
C LYS A 52 17.62 6.43 0.72
N ALA A 53 16.62 5.56 0.72
CA ALA A 53 16.78 4.21 1.24
C ALA A 53 17.81 3.42 0.44
N ILE A 54 18.67 2.69 1.14
CA ILE A 54 19.58 1.72 0.55
C ILE A 54 18.78 0.49 0.11
N ALA A 55 17.83 0.06 0.94
CA ALA A 55 16.96 -1.08 0.65
C ALA A 55 15.66 -1.02 1.44
N ASN A 56 14.58 -1.51 0.84
CA ASN A 56 13.38 -1.91 1.58
C ASN A 56 13.57 -3.36 2.00
N LEU A 57 13.75 -3.62 3.30
CA LEU A 57 14.16 -4.93 3.79
C LEU A 57 13.01 -5.92 3.87
N GLU A 58 11.84 -5.44 4.28
CA GLU A 58 10.66 -6.28 4.43
C GLU A 58 9.38 -5.47 4.36
N VAL A 59 8.28 -6.16 4.09
CA VAL A 59 6.93 -5.77 4.46
C VAL A 59 6.51 -6.76 5.53
N GLU A 60 6.47 -6.32 6.78
CA GLU A 60 6.18 -7.20 7.92
C GLU A 60 4.71 -7.59 7.96
N SER A 61 3.82 -6.63 7.65
CA SER A 61 2.39 -6.88 7.59
C SER A 61 1.72 -5.98 6.56
N LEU A 62 0.65 -6.50 5.97
CA LEU A 62 -0.24 -5.81 5.05
C LEU A 62 -1.68 -6.22 5.37
N LYS A 63 -2.54 -5.24 5.61
CA LYS A 63 -3.96 -5.44 5.89
C LYS A 63 -4.80 -4.59 4.93
N HIS A 64 -5.71 -5.24 4.20
CA HIS A 64 -6.77 -4.58 3.44
C HIS A 64 -8.00 -4.49 4.34
N ILE A 65 -8.32 -3.28 4.83
CA ILE A 65 -9.31 -3.06 5.89
C ILE A 65 -10.72 -2.86 5.31
N ALA A 66 -10.83 -2.10 4.23
CA ALA A 66 -12.10 -1.81 3.57
C ALA A 66 -11.90 -1.75 2.04
N PRO A 67 -12.93 -2.07 1.25
CA PRO A 67 -12.84 -2.04 -0.20
C PRO A 67 -12.70 -0.60 -0.71
N THR A 68 -12.01 -0.46 -1.83
CA THR A 68 -11.87 0.78 -2.60
C THR A 68 -12.51 0.62 -3.97
N PHE A 69 -13.03 1.70 -4.52
CA PHE A 69 -13.74 1.71 -5.79
C PHE A 69 -13.20 2.81 -6.71
N HIS A 70 -13.47 2.69 -8.01
CA HIS A 70 -13.18 3.76 -8.94
C HIS A 70 -13.89 5.06 -8.53
N GLY A 71 -13.14 6.17 -8.53
CA GLY A 71 -13.61 7.47 -8.04
C GLY A 71 -13.22 7.79 -6.59
N ASP A 72 -12.79 6.81 -5.80
CA ASP A 72 -12.24 7.08 -4.46
C ASP A 72 -10.91 7.85 -4.56
N THR A 73 -10.75 8.84 -3.67
CA THR A 73 -9.48 9.56 -3.49
C THR A 73 -8.72 8.94 -2.33
N ILE A 74 -7.46 8.57 -2.56
CA ILE A 74 -6.62 7.91 -1.56
C ILE A 74 -5.63 8.91 -0.95
N TYR A 75 -5.61 8.95 0.37
CA TYR A 75 -4.65 9.68 1.20
C TYR A 75 -3.78 8.69 1.96
N GLY A 76 -2.56 9.08 2.31
CA GLY A 76 -1.63 8.24 3.05
C GLY A 76 -0.92 9.02 4.15
N GLU A 77 -0.69 8.37 5.29
CA GLU A 77 0.13 8.87 6.39
C GLU A 77 1.09 7.77 6.82
N THR A 78 2.35 8.13 7.09
CA THR A 78 3.35 7.21 7.62
C THR A 78 3.84 7.67 8.99
N THR A 79 3.80 6.76 9.96
CA THR A 79 4.37 6.95 11.30
C THR A 79 5.65 6.15 11.44
N VAL A 80 6.73 6.80 11.93
CA VAL A 80 7.94 6.09 12.36
C VAL A 80 7.68 5.45 13.71
N LEU A 81 7.78 4.12 13.75
CA LEU A 81 7.54 3.33 14.96
C LEU A 81 8.82 3.08 15.75
N ASP A 82 9.94 2.83 15.06
CA ASP A 82 11.22 2.54 15.71
C ASP A 82 12.42 2.88 14.78
N LYS A 83 13.60 3.05 15.37
CA LYS A 83 14.87 3.31 14.68
C LYS A 83 16.02 2.54 15.32
N THR A 84 16.71 1.74 14.53
CA THR A 84 17.81 0.89 15.01
C THR A 84 19.08 1.16 14.20
N PRO A 85 20.12 1.77 14.79
CA PRO A 85 21.43 1.91 14.14
C PRO A 85 22.03 0.55 13.77
N SER A 86 22.75 0.49 12.66
CA SER A 86 23.47 -0.74 12.27
C SER A 86 24.59 -1.03 13.28
N LYS A 87 24.71 -2.30 13.68
CA LYS A 87 25.78 -2.77 14.58
C LYS A 87 27.08 -3.09 13.84
N SER A 88 27.02 -3.29 12.53
CA SER A 88 28.16 -3.73 11.70
C SER A 88 28.70 -2.65 10.76
N LYS A 89 27.94 -1.57 10.55
CA LYS A 89 28.33 -0.42 9.71
C LYS A 89 27.88 0.87 10.37
N ASN A 90 28.71 1.92 10.31
CA ASN A 90 28.45 3.21 10.94
C ASN A 90 27.73 4.22 10.03
N ASP A 91 27.36 3.82 8.81
CA ASP A 91 26.82 4.68 7.76
C ASP A 91 25.31 4.50 7.52
N ARG A 92 24.63 3.65 8.31
CA ARG A 92 23.23 3.29 8.07
C ARG A 92 22.50 2.78 9.32
N GLY A 93 21.18 2.81 9.24
CA GLY A 93 20.28 2.22 10.22
C GLY A 93 19.02 1.66 9.57
N ILE A 94 18.17 1.05 10.38
CA ILE A 94 16.85 0.56 9.99
C ILE A 94 15.80 1.49 10.61
N VAL A 95 14.86 1.95 9.80
CA VAL A 95 13.65 2.64 10.25
C VAL A 95 12.47 1.71 10.04
N TYR A 96 11.70 1.49 11.10
CA TYR A 96 10.47 0.72 11.07
C TYR A 96 9.29 1.69 11.02
N VAL A 97 8.41 1.53 10.03
CA VAL A 97 7.31 2.45 9.80
C VAL A 97 5.99 1.71 9.62
N GLU A 98 4.89 2.36 10.02
CA GLU A 98 3.52 1.98 9.66
C GLU A 98 2.95 3.05 8.73
N THR A 99 2.42 2.62 7.59
CA THR A 99 1.67 3.48 6.68
C THR A 99 0.20 3.10 6.74
N ARG A 100 -0.67 4.11 6.87
CA ARG A 100 -2.12 3.99 6.81
C ARG A 100 -2.64 4.74 5.60
N GLY A 101 -3.56 4.11 4.87
CA GLY A 101 -4.26 4.70 3.75
C GLY A 101 -5.73 4.92 4.06
N TYR A 102 -6.26 6.06 3.62
CA TYR A 102 -7.63 6.50 3.88
C TYR A 102 -8.32 6.95 2.59
N LYS A 103 -9.65 6.83 2.54
CA LYS A 103 -10.47 7.50 1.52
C LYS A 103 -10.78 8.94 1.91
N GLN A 104 -11.39 9.69 0.99
CA GLN A 104 -11.92 11.04 1.20
C GLN A 104 -12.89 11.19 2.39
N ASP A 105 -13.56 10.10 2.79
CA ASP A 105 -14.50 10.07 3.92
C ASP A 105 -13.82 9.71 5.26
N GLY A 106 -12.50 9.55 5.27
CA GLY A 106 -11.73 9.14 6.45
C GLY A 106 -11.70 7.63 6.73
N THR A 107 -12.37 6.81 5.91
CA THR A 107 -12.35 5.34 6.06
C THR A 107 -10.95 4.81 5.82
N VAL A 108 -10.40 4.07 6.79
CA VAL A 108 -9.12 3.35 6.64
C VAL A 108 -9.31 2.17 5.68
N VAL A 109 -8.50 2.09 4.62
CA VAL A 109 -8.59 1.04 3.59
C VAL A 109 -7.39 0.11 3.57
N CYS A 110 -6.22 0.59 3.98
CA CYS A 110 -4.99 -0.19 3.94
C CYS A 110 -4.09 0.21 5.11
N VAL A 111 -3.49 -0.78 5.78
CA VAL A 111 -2.47 -0.56 6.79
C VAL A 111 -1.33 -1.54 6.55
N PHE A 112 -0.10 -1.04 6.45
CA PHE A 112 1.06 -1.91 6.29
C PHE A 112 2.26 -1.40 7.07
N ARG A 113 3.12 -2.33 7.47
CA ARG A 113 4.36 -2.06 8.19
C ARG A 113 5.55 -2.58 7.41
N ARG A 114 6.62 -1.79 7.36
CA ARG A 114 7.85 -2.14 6.64
C ARG A 114 9.09 -1.68 7.38
N LYS A 115 10.20 -2.39 7.18
CA LYS A 115 11.52 -1.95 7.63
C LYS A 115 12.34 -1.50 6.45
N VAL A 116 12.93 -0.32 6.57
CA VAL A 116 13.69 0.34 5.51
C VAL A 116 15.09 0.63 6.02
N MET A 117 16.09 0.23 5.26
CA MET A 117 17.47 0.61 5.53
C MET A 117 17.77 1.97 4.91
N VAL A 118 18.22 2.92 5.73
CA VAL A 118 18.52 4.30 5.31
C VAL A 118 19.93 4.70 5.78
N PRO A 119 20.61 5.60 5.05
CA PRO A 119 21.85 6.19 5.54
C PRO A 119 21.60 7.05 6.78
N THR A 120 22.60 7.12 7.66
CA THR A 120 22.64 8.03 8.83
C THR A 120 23.23 9.37 8.48
#